data_AF-A0A2U9PCY7-F1
#
_entry.id   AF-A0A2U9PCY7-F1
#
_cell.length_a   1.000
_cell.length_b   1.000
_cell.length_c   1.000
_cell.angle_alpha   90.00
_cell.angle_beta   90.00
_cell.angle_gamma   90.00
#
_symmetry.space_group_name_H-M   'P 1'
#
loop_
_entity.id
_entity.type
_entity.pdbx_description
1 polymer ?
#
loop_
_entity_poly.entity_id
_entity_poly.type
_entity_poly.pdbx_seq_one_letter_code
_entity_poly.pdbx_strand_id
1 'polypeptide(L)'
;MWGTAPAGALGPLDITYGSDSDTRQGSFKNGKFEATLPLDDKAMYYNVMAQLQGSGDINCSVTVDGETKKGHAAGGYNICDAQLSSGLLGGWN
;
A
#
# COMPACT_ATOMS: atom_id res chain seq x y z
N MET A 1 -1.02 3.74 5.06
CA MET A 1 -0.67 4.87 4.18
C MET A 1 -1.04 6.19 4.83
N TRP A 2 -0.24 7.23 4.65
CA TRP A 2 -0.50 8.56 5.19
C TRP A 2 0.14 9.66 4.32
N GLY A 3 -0.35 10.88 4.43
CA GLY A 3 0.20 12.04 3.74
C GLY A 3 -0.88 12.97 3.21
N THR A 4 -0.57 13.65 2.11
CA THR A 4 -1.45 14.62 1.45
C THR A 4 -1.69 14.20 0.01
N ALA A 5 -2.95 14.17 -0.40
CA ALA A 5 -3.35 13.89 -1.77
C ALA A 5 -4.64 14.68 -2.04
N PRO A 6 -4.57 15.79 -2.80
CA PRO A 6 -5.75 16.62 -3.06
C PRO A 6 -6.74 15.88 -3.95
N ALA A 7 -8.03 15.98 -3.63
CA ALA A 7 -9.09 15.46 -4.49
C ALA A 7 -9.19 16.33 -5.76
N GLY A 8 -8.54 15.89 -6.83
CA GLY A 8 -8.67 16.49 -8.17
C GLY A 8 -9.79 15.85 -8.98
N ALA A 9 -9.89 16.19 -10.28
CA ALA A 9 -10.87 15.60 -11.20
C ALA A 9 -10.75 14.07 -11.33
N LEU A 10 -9.59 13.51 -11.02
CA LEU A 10 -9.28 12.08 -11.03
C LEU A 10 -9.36 11.44 -9.63
N GLY A 11 -9.79 12.19 -8.61
CA GLY A 11 -9.76 11.76 -7.21
C GLY A 11 -8.41 11.99 -6.53
N PRO A 12 -8.29 11.67 -5.23
CA PRO A 12 -7.06 11.90 -4.47
C PRO A 12 -5.98 10.85 -4.76
N LEU A 13 -6.34 9.56 -4.73
CA LEU A 13 -5.45 8.42 -4.92
C LEU A 13 -6.23 7.25 -5.51
N ASP A 14 -5.57 6.42 -6.33
CA ASP A 14 -5.99 5.05 -6.61
C ASP A 14 -5.18 4.12 -5.69
N ILE A 15 -5.83 3.31 -4.85
CA ILE A 15 -5.17 2.48 -3.82
C ILE A 15 -5.57 1.03 -3.99
N THR A 16 -4.60 0.15 -4.18
CA THR A 16 -4.77 -1.30 -4.13
C THR A 16 -3.93 -1.91 -3.02
N TYR A 17 -4.46 -2.93 -2.34
CA TYR A 17 -3.74 -3.65 -1.29
C TYR A 17 -4.19 -5.10 -1.22
N GLY A 18 -3.34 -5.98 -0.67
CA GLY A 18 -3.68 -7.38 -0.50
C GLY A 18 -2.46 -8.30 -0.55
N SER A 19 -2.69 -9.55 -0.92
CA SER A 19 -1.66 -10.57 -1.14
C SER A 19 -1.49 -10.87 -2.63
N ASP A 20 -0.62 -11.82 -2.96
CA ASP A 20 -0.46 -12.36 -4.31
C ASP A 20 -1.72 -13.03 -4.88
N SER A 21 -2.66 -13.43 -4.01
CA SER A 21 -3.91 -14.11 -4.40
C SER A 21 -5.19 -13.33 -4.05
N ASP A 22 -5.08 -12.19 -3.37
CA ASP A 22 -6.21 -11.34 -2.96
C ASP A 22 -5.87 -9.87 -3.24
N THR A 23 -6.66 -9.18 -4.04
CA THR A 23 -6.48 -7.76 -4.33
C THR A 23 -7.74 -6.98 -4.00
N ARG A 24 -7.59 -5.96 -3.16
CA ARG A 24 -8.68 -5.13 -2.63
C ARG A 24 -8.44 -3.66 -2.95
N GLN A 25 -9.54 -2.91 -2.95
CA GLN A 25 -9.53 -1.46 -3.18
C GLN A 25 -9.55 -0.70 -1.86
N GLY A 26 -8.63 0.26 -1.72
CA GLY A 26 -8.51 1.14 -0.57
C GLY A 26 -9.33 2.42 -0.73
N SER A 27 -9.43 3.20 0.34
CA SER A 27 -10.04 4.53 0.29
C SER A 27 -9.26 5.49 1.16
N PHE A 28 -8.71 6.53 0.55
CA PHE A 28 -7.97 7.57 1.26
C PHE A 28 -8.95 8.59 1.84
N LYS A 29 -8.95 8.74 3.17
CA LYS A 29 -9.80 9.72 3.86
C LYS A 29 -8.99 10.45 4.90
N ASN A 30 -9.13 11.77 4.96
CA ASN A 30 -8.48 12.63 5.96
C ASN A 30 -6.96 12.40 6.08
N GLY A 31 -6.28 12.23 4.93
CA GLY A 31 -4.83 12.06 4.89
C GLY A 31 -4.32 10.67 5.29
N LYS A 32 -5.20 9.67 5.43
CA LYS A 32 -4.81 8.32 5.84
C LYS A 32 -5.62 7.22 5.13
N PHE A 33 -5.01 6.06 4.99
CA PHE A 33 -5.66 4.78 4.73
C PHE A 33 -4.97 3.70 5.57
N GLU A 34 -5.76 2.84 6.22
CA GLU A 34 -5.29 1.72 7.03
C GLU A 34 -6.25 0.54 6.88
N ALA A 35 -5.68 -0.65 6.78
CA ALA A 35 -6.41 -1.91 6.70
C ALA A 35 -5.58 -3.02 7.35
N THR A 36 -6.28 -4.00 7.93
CA THR A 36 -5.69 -5.20 8.53
C THR A 36 -6.28 -6.41 7.83
N LEU A 37 -5.43 -7.33 7.42
CA LEU A 37 -5.82 -8.59 6.79
C LEU A 37 -5.42 -9.75 7.71
N PRO A 38 -6.19 -10.85 7.75
CA PRO A 38 -5.68 -12.11 8.29
C PRO A 38 -4.42 -12.53 7.54
N LEU A 39 -3.44 -13.06 8.28
CA LEU A 39 -2.23 -13.62 7.70
C LEU A 39 -2.57 -14.96 7.02
N ASP A 40 -2.17 -15.11 5.77
CA ASP A 40 -2.19 -16.36 5.03
C ASP A 40 -0.74 -16.86 4.90
N ASP A 41 -0.46 -18.00 5.54
CA ASP A 41 0.88 -18.61 5.55
C ASP A 41 1.33 -19.08 4.16
N LYS A 42 0.39 -19.17 3.20
CA LYS A 42 0.68 -19.53 1.81
C LYS A 42 0.91 -18.31 0.91
N ALA A 43 0.63 -17.10 1.38
CA ALA A 43 0.86 -15.89 0.60
C ALA A 43 2.35 -15.68 0.36
N MET A 44 2.72 -15.41 -0.89
CA MET A 44 4.10 -15.12 -1.27
C MET A 44 4.51 -13.68 -0.94
N TYR A 45 3.55 -12.76 -0.94
CA TYR A 45 3.76 -11.38 -0.55
C TYR A 45 2.47 -10.71 -0.07
N TYR A 46 2.61 -9.63 0.70
CA TYR A 46 1.59 -8.61 0.88
C TYR A 46 2.09 -7.28 0.32
N ASN A 47 1.21 -6.53 -0.32
CA ASN A 47 1.53 -5.22 -0.83
C ASN A 47 0.45 -4.17 -0.52
N VAL A 48 0.88 -2.92 -0.55
CA VAL A 48 0.02 -1.77 -0.78
C VAL A 48 0.66 -0.91 -1.84
N MET A 49 -0.16 -0.52 -2.82
CA MET A 49 0.21 0.39 -3.87
C MET A 49 -0.78 1.55 -3.87
N ALA A 50 -0.27 2.76 -4.09
CA ALA A 50 -1.15 3.86 -4.45
C ALA A 50 -0.51 4.80 -5.46
N GLN A 51 -1.32 5.23 -6.42
CA GLN A 51 -0.92 6.18 -7.43
C GLN A 51 -1.49 7.57 -7.12
N LEU A 52 -0.60 8.57 -7.12
CA LEU A 52 -0.99 9.97 -7.13
C LEU A 52 -1.65 10.32 -8.46
N GLN A 53 -2.68 11.16 -8.41
CA GLN A 53 -3.43 11.59 -9.59
C GLN A 53 -3.11 13.04 -9.96
N GLY A 54 -1.82 13.38 -10.00
CA GLY A 54 -1.28 14.67 -10.46
C GLY A 54 -0.46 15.44 -9.42
N SER A 55 -0.84 15.38 -8.14
CA SER A 55 -0.09 16.05 -7.06
C SER A 55 -0.33 15.39 -5.70
N GLY A 56 0.48 15.76 -4.72
CA GLY A 56 0.44 15.20 -3.36
C GLY A 56 1.82 14.72 -2.90
N ASP A 57 1.87 14.22 -1.68
CA ASP A 57 3.03 13.62 -1.02
C ASP A 57 2.51 12.56 -0.07
N ILE A 58 2.79 11.29 -0.37
CA ILE A 58 2.26 10.15 0.36
C ILE A 58 3.35 9.16 0.73
N ASN A 59 3.15 8.53 1.88
CA ASN A 59 3.92 7.40 2.35
C ASN A 59 3.01 6.18 2.46
N CYS A 60 3.56 5.03 2.15
CA CYS A 60 2.90 3.74 2.23
C CYS A 60 3.79 2.76 3.00
N SER A 61 3.16 1.79 3.66
CA SER A 61 3.88 0.75 4.37
C SER A 61 3.04 -0.51 4.45
N VAL A 62 3.72 -1.64 4.45
CA VAL A 62 3.18 -2.96 4.80
C VAL A 62 3.97 -3.46 6.00
N THR A 63 3.25 -3.98 6.98
CA THR A 63 3.82 -4.68 8.12
C THR A 63 3.24 -6.08 8.17
N VAL A 64 4.08 -7.10 8.18
CA VAL A 64 3.68 -8.51 8.38
C VAL A 64 4.66 -9.12 9.36
N ASP A 65 4.13 -9.82 10.36
CA ASP A 65 4.91 -10.49 11.41
C ASP A 65 6.02 -9.64 12.06
N GLY A 66 5.75 -8.35 12.25
CA GLY A 66 6.70 -7.41 12.86
C GLY A 66 7.72 -6.79 11.90
N GLU A 67 7.92 -7.36 10.70
CA GLU A 67 8.72 -6.73 9.65
C GLU A 67 7.93 -5.65 8.91
N THR A 68 8.58 -4.56 8.53
CA THR A 68 7.93 -3.43 7.85
C THR A 68 8.71 -2.98 6.62
N LYS A 69 8.02 -2.88 5.48
CA LYS A 69 8.49 -2.19 4.27
C LYS A 69 7.74 -0.89 4.07
N LYS A 70 8.43 0.10 3.52
CA LYS A 70 7.89 1.45 3.31
C LYS A 70 8.20 1.90 1.89
N GLY A 71 7.31 2.73 1.36
CA GLY A 71 7.47 3.46 0.11
C GLY A 71 7.08 4.93 0.31
N HIS A 72 7.49 5.75 -0.65
CA HIS A 72 7.17 7.17 -0.70
C HIS A 72 6.94 7.58 -2.15
N ALA A 73 5.98 8.47 -2.38
CA ALA A 73 5.76 9.10 -3.67
C ALA A 73 5.32 10.55 -3.46
N ALA A 74 5.87 11.44 -4.29
CA ALA A 74 5.51 12.85 -4.29
C ALA A 74 5.36 13.39 -5.72
N GLY A 75 4.36 14.24 -5.92
CA GLY A 75 4.04 14.89 -7.19
C GLY A 75 3.63 13.95 -8.32
N GLY A 76 3.05 14.54 -9.37
CA GLY A 76 2.78 13.86 -10.65
C GLY A 76 1.88 12.63 -10.52
N TYR A 77 2.18 11.63 -11.36
CA TYR A 77 1.51 10.33 -11.41
C TYR A 77 2.38 9.21 -10.81
N ASN A 78 3.16 9.56 -9.78
CA ASN A 78 4.06 8.65 -9.12
C ASN A 78 3.31 7.64 -8.26
N ILE A 79 3.93 6.48 -8.08
CA ILE A 79 3.36 5.34 -7.36
C ILE A 79 4.14 5.16 -6.06
N CYS A 80 3.41 5.14 -4.95
CA CYS A 80 3.91 4.63 -3.69
C CYS A 80 3.69 3.13 -3.67
N ASP A 81 4.77 2.35 -3.71
CA ASP A 81 4.73 0.89 -3.61
C ASP A 81 5.45 0.44 -2.35
N ALA A 82 4.80 -0.41 -1.57
CA ALA A 82 5.44 -1.16 -0.51
C ALA A 82 4.97 -2.61 -0.59
N GLN A 83 5.93 -3.53 -0.72
CA GLN A 83 5.71 -4.96 -0.73
C GLN A 83 6.65 -5.62 0.28
N LEU A 84 6.12 -6.58 1.03
CA LEU A 84 6.89 -7.49 1.87
C LEU A 84 6.59 -8.92 1.42
N SER A 85 7.64 -9.68 1.11
CA SER A 85 7.56 -11.07 0.65
C SER A 85 7.81 -12.04 1.80
N SER A 86 7.20 -13.23 1.73
CA SER A 86 7.53 -14.34 2.62
C SER A 86 8.97 -14.83 2.37
N GLY A 87 9.55 -15.54 3.33
CA GLY A 87 10.90 -16.11 3.18
C GLY A 87 11.03 -17.10 2.01
N LEU A 88 12.28 -17.39 1.61
CA LEU A 88 12.63 -18.22 0.44
C LEU A 88 12.03 -19.66 0.46
N LEU A 89 11.64 -20.14 1.64
CA LEU A 89 11.07 -21.48 1.85
C LEU A 89 9.56 -21.47 2.15
N GLY A 90 8.91 -20.31 2.03
CA GLY A 90 7.55 -20.08 2.51
C GLY A 90 7.53 -19.80 4.02
N GLY A 91 6.57 -18.99 4.45
CA GLY A 91 6.43 -18.55 5.84
C GLY A 91 6.86 -17.10 6.08
N TRP A 92 6.17 -16.47 7.01
CA TRP A 92 6.44 -15.15 7.55
C TRP A 92 7.32 -15.32 8.79
N ASN A 93 8.44 -14.60 8.88
CA ASN A 93 9.36 -14.56 10.04
C ASN A 93 9.79 -13.12 10.30
#